data_AF-A0A3Q0DU56-F1
#
_entry.id   AF-A0A3Q0DU56-F1
#
_cell.length_a   1.000
_cell.length_b   1.000
_cell.length_c   1.000
_cell.angle_alpha   90.00
_cell.angle_beta   90.00
_cell.angle_gamma   90.00
#
_symmetry.space_group_name_H-M   'P 1'
#
loop_
_entity.id
_entity.type
_entity.pdbx_description
1 polymer ?
#
loop_
_entity_poly.entity_id
_entity_poly.type
_entity_poly.pdbx_seq_one_letter_code
_entity_poly.pdbx_strand_id
1 'polypeptide(L)'
;MLLEFPLDPKRRKEWVRLVRRKNFVPGKHTFLCSKHFEASCFDLTGQTRRLKMDAVPTIFDFCTHIKSMKLKSRNLLKKNNSCTPAGTSNLKSNISSHQVLLEHSYAFRNPMEAKRRIIKLEKEIASLRRKMKTCLQKERRATRRWIKATCLVKTLEANNILPKGTSEHILPTALSSIALEDFKILEQDQQDKALPSL
;
A
#
# COMPACT_ATOMS: atom_id res chain seq x y z
N MET A 1 14.70 -12.61 -11.63
CA MET A 1 15.83 -12.88 -12.55
C MET A 1 16.77 -11.69 -12.50
N LEU A 2 18.07 -11.96 -12.30
CA LEU A 2 19.13 -10.96 -12.39
C LEU A 2 19.80 -11.09 -13.77
N LEU A 3 20.02 -9.97 -14.43
CA LEU A 3 20.63 -9.90 -15.75
C LEU A 3 21.97 -9.18 -15.63
N GLU A 4 23.03 -9.85 -16.08
CA GLU A 4 24.37 -9.28 -16.13
C GLU A 4 24.48 -8.22 -17.23
N PHE A 5 25.40 -7.28 -17.06
CA PHE A 5 25.69 -6.31 -18.12
C PHE A 5 26.26 -7.02 -19.36
N PRO A 6 25.85 -6.61 -20.58
CA PRO A 6 26.36 -7.19 -21.81
C PRO A 6 27.90 -7.13 -21.90
N LEU A 7 28.50 -8.14 -22.53
CA LEU A 7 29.93 -8.14 -22.87
C LEU A 7 30.25 -7.12 -23.96
N ASP A 8 29.32 -6.90 -24.89
CA ASP A 8 29.47 -5.90 -25.94
C ASP A 8 29.63 -4.49 -25.34
N PRO A 9 30.77 -3.81 -25.59
CA PRO A 9 31.03 -2.49 -25.03
C PRO A 9 30.01 -1.43 -25.48
N LYS A 10 29.43 -1.53 -26.68
CA LYS A 10 28.44 -0.57 -27.17
C LYS A 10 27.15 -0.66 -26.35
N ARG A 11 26.61 -1.86 -26.20
CA ARG A 11 25.41 -2.11 -25.39
C ARG A 11 25.63 -1.84 -23.91
N ARG A 12 26.82 -2.19 -23.38
CA ARG A 12 27.18 -1.88 -21.99
C ARG A 12 27.14 -0.39 -21.71
N LYS A 13 27.70 0.45 -22.60
CA LYS A 13 27.64 1.91 -22.50
C LYS A 13 26.20 2.42 -22.51
N GLU A 14 25.38 1.85 -23.37
CA GLU A 14 23.97 2.20 -23.50
C GLU A 14 23.17 1.88 -22.22
N TRP A 15 23.38 0.70 -21.63
CA TRP A 15 22.76 0.34 -20.35
C TRP A 15 23.21 1.26 -19.21
N VAL A 16 24.50 1.60 -19.15
CA VAL A 16 25.04 2.54 -18.15
C VAL A 16 24.41 3.91 -18.28
N ARG A 17 24.22 4.40 -19.52
CA ARG A 17 23.55 5.67 -19.81
C ARG A 17 22.10 5.66 -19.30
N LEU A 18 21.37 4.57 -19.53
CA LEU A 18 19.98 4.41 -19.13
C LEU A 18 19.80 4.29 -17.61
N VAL A 19 20.79 3.74 -16.90
CA VAL A 19 20.79 3.68 -15.42
C VAL A 19 20.91 5.07 -14.76
N ARG A 20 21.37 6.09 -15.50
CA ARG A 20 21.44 7.51 -15.07
C ARG A 20 22.17 7.74 -13.73
N ARG A 21 23.15 6.90 -13.39
CA ARG A 21 24.04 7.08 -12.22
C ARG A 21 25.33 7.76 -12.62
N LYS A 22 25.69 8.86 -11.95
CA LYS A 22 26.96 9.57 -12.16
C LYS A 22 28.15 8.67 -11.77
N ASN A 23 29.19 8.64 -12.60
CA ASN A 23 30.43 7.87 -12.38
C ASN A 23 30.21 6.36 -12.15
N PHE A 24 29.16 5.78 -12.73
CA PHE A 24 28.86 4.36 -12.59
C PHE A 24 29.59 3.53 -13.64
N VAL A 25 30.38 2.55 -13.19
CA VAL A 25 31.05 1.56 -14.04
C VAL A 25 30.60 0.17 -13.60
N PRO A 26 29.93 -0.61 -14.46
CA PRO A 26 29.47 -1.94 -14.12
C PRO A 26 30.65 -2.90 -14.03
N GLY A 27 30.82 -3.53 -12.87
CA GLY A 27 31.77 -4.63 -12.64
C GLY A 27 31.15 -6.02 -12.87
N LYS A 28 31.94 -7.08 -12.67
CA LYS A 28 31.52 -8.49 -12.85
C LYS A 28 30.30 -8.90 -12.00
N HIS A 29 30.10 -8.24 -10.87
CA HIS A 29 28.97 -8.52 -9.97
C HIS A 29 27.88 -7.45 -10.02
N THR A 30 27.78 -6.75 -11.15
CA THR A 30 26.71 -5.77 -11.36
C THR A 30 25.61 -6.36 -12.23
N PHE A 31 24.38 -6.27 -11.74
CA PHE A 31 23.22 -6.87 -12.37
C PHE A 31 22.05 -5.89 -12.36
N LEU A 32 21.16 -6.03 -13.33
CA LEU A 32 19.84 -5.42 -13.34
C LEU A 32 18.79 -6.51 -13.13
N CYS A 33 17.79 -6.23 -12.29
CA CYS A 33 16.68 -7.16 -12.17
C CYS A 33 15.78 -7.10 -13.42
N SER A 34 15.08 -8.19 -13.73
CA SER A 34 14.21 -8.29 -14.91
C SER A 34 13.07 -7.26 -14.94
N LYS A 35 12.77 -6.57 -13.83
CA LYS A 35 11.76 -5.51 -13.77
C LYS A 35 12.16 -4.24 -14.54
N HIS A 36 13.45 -4.08 -14.85
CA HIS A 36 13.94 -2.93 -15.61
C HIS A 36 13.76 -3.09 -17.12
N PHE A 37 13.29 -4.25 -17.59
CA PHE A 37 13.12 -4.58 -19.00
C PHE A 37 11.65 -4.84 -19.28
N GLU A 38 11.19 -4.39 -20.45
CA GLU A 38 9.85 -4.71 -20.92
C GLU A 38 9.72 -6.21 -21.19
N ALA A 39 8.50 -6.75 -21.06
CA ALA A 39 8.24 -8.17 -21.28
C ALA A 39 8.58 -8.60 -22.73
N SER A 40 8.42 -7.69 -23.70
CA SER A 40 8.73 -7.88 -25.13
C SER A 40 10.21 -8.11 -25.43
N CYS A 41 11.10 -7.68 -24.53
CA CYS A 41 12.56 -7.81 -24.65
C CYS A 41 13.09 -9.20 -24.28
N PHE A 42 12.21 -10.10 -23.82
CA PHE A 42 12.59 -11.46 -23.44
C PHE A 42 12.21 -12.46 -24.54
N ASP A 43 13.16 -13.31 -24.90
CA ASP A 43 12.90 -14.46 -25.75
C ASP A 43 12.37 -15.60 -24.87
N LEU A 44 11.13 -15.99 -25.15
CA LEU A 44 10.41 -17.07 -24.47
C LEU A 44 10.34 -18.35 -25.32
N THR A 45 10.90 -18.34 -26.53
CA THR A 45 10.81 -19.42 -27.52
C THR A 45 11.59 -20.69 -27.14
N GLY A 46 12.38 -20.66 -26.05
CA GLY A 46 13.19 -21.80 -25.60
C GLY A 46 12.93 -22.20 -24.14
N GLN A 47 13.62 -23.24 -23.68
CA GLN A 47 13.53 -23.72 -22.28
C GLN A 47 14.06 -22.72 -21.25
N THR A 48 14.93 -21.78 -21.66
CA THR A 48 15.49 -20.74 -20.79
C THR A 48 15.06 -19.37 -21.28
N ARG A 49 14.50 -18.57 -20.37
CA ARG A 49 14.17 -17.15 -20.63
C ARG A 49 15.46 -16.34 -20.76
N ARG A 50 15.72 -15.79 -21.95
CA ARG A 50 16.90 -14.98 -22.27
C ARG A 50 16.48 -13.57 -22.69
N LEU A 51 17.40 -12.63 -22.58
CA LEU A 51 17.18 -11.26 -23.05
C LEU A 51 17.63 -11.14 -24.50
N LYS A 52 16.83 -10.48 -25.34
CA LYS A 52 17.14 -10.25 -26.76
C LYS A 52 18.44 -9.46 -26.94
N MET A 53 19.01 -9.59 -28.14
CA MET A 53 20.25 -8.91 -28.54
C MET A 53 20.11 -7.39 -28.65
N ASP A 54 18.92 -6.86 -28.85
CA ASP A 54 18.59 -5.44 -28.96
C ASP A 54 17.99 -4.85 -27.69
N ALA A 55 17.67 -5.69 -26.70
CA ALA A 55 17.03 -5.26 -25.46
C ALA A 55 17.86 -4.26 -24.65
N VAL A 56 17.16 -3.24 -24.16
CA VAL A 56 17.70 -2.18 -23.28
C VAL A 56 16.78 -2.00 -22.07
N PRO A 57 17.32 -1.62 -20.90
CA PRO A 57 16.49 -1.37 -19.73
C PRO A 57 15.78 -0.02 -19.89
N THR A 58 14.46 -0.04 -20.07
CA THR A 58 13.65 1.17 -20.27
C THR A 58 12.88 1.58 -19.01
N ILE A 59 12.69 0.65 -18.07
CA ILE A 59 11.83 0.84 -16.90
C ILE A 59 12.69 1.24 -15.69
N PHE A 60 12.64 2.52 -15.35
CA PHE A 60 13.29 3.07 -14.16
C PHE A 60 12.40 4.10 -13.48
N ASP A 61 12.13 3.88 -12.19
CA ASP A 61 11.42 4.83 -11.34
C ASP A 61 12.41 5.89 -10.80
N PHE A 62 12.80 6.83 -11.66
CA PHE A 62 13.61 7.96 -11.23
C PHE A 62 12.72 8.99 -10.54
N CYS A 63 12.69 9.02 -9.21
CA CYS A 63 12.03 10.10 -8.47
C CYS A 63 12.60 11.46 -8.90
N THR A 64 11.85 12.22 -9.70
CA THR A 64 12.27 13.51 -10.28
C THR A 64 12.24 14.67 -9.29
N HIS A 65 11.79 14.44 -8.05
CA HIS A 65 11.53 15.50 -7.06
C HIS A 65 12.62 15.72 -6.01
N ILE A 66 13.82 15.16 -6.18
CA ILE A 66 14.97 15.48 -5.30
C ILE A 66 15.89 16.45 -6.06
N LYS A 67 15.60 17.75 -5.94
CA LYS A 67 16.52 18.80 -6.40
C LYS A 67 17.89 18.53 -5.75
N SER A 68 18.91 18.48 -6.59
CA SER A 68 20.31 18.24 -6.24
C SER A 68 20.78 19.07 -5.03
N MET A 69 20.74 18.50 -3.83
CA MET A 69 21.70 18.89 -2.80
C MET A 69 23.02 18.25 -3.20
N LYS A 70 24.01 19.09 -3.54
CA LYS A 70 25.40 18.65 -3.74
C LYS A 70 25.81 17.80 -2.53
N LEU A 71 25.88 16.49 -2.71
CA LEU A 71 26.57 15.61 -1.77
C LEU A 71 28.05 16.01 -1.82
N LYS A 72 28.47 16.85 -0.88
CA LYS A 72 29.89 17.05 -0.61
C LYS A 72 30.42 15.68 -0.18
N SER A 73 31.38 15.17 -0.94
CA SER A 73 32.04 13.89 -0.75
C SER A 73 32.27 13.61 0.74
N ARG A 74 31.60 12.59 1.29
CA ARG A 74 32.05 11.97 2.53
C ARG A 74 33.25 11.12 2.15
N ASN A 75 34.40 11.78 2.06
CA ASN A 75 35.68 11.09 2.08
C ASN A 75 35.70 10.21 3.32
N LEU A 76 35.91 8.93 3.06
CA LEU A 76 36.15 7.89 4.05
C LEU A 76 37.32 8.36 4.94
N LEU A 77 37.02 8.73 6.19
CA LEU A 77 38.03 9.07 7.17
C LEU A 77 38.78 7.79 7.56
N LYS A 78 39.93 7.64 6.90
CA LYS A 78 41.09 6.92 7.40
C LYS A 78 41.50 7.56 8.72
N LYS A 79 41.62 6.73 9.75
CA LYS A 79 41.95 7.10 11.14
C LYS A 79 43.36 7.69 11.24
N ASN A 80 43.39 8.94 11.71
CA ASN A 80 44.33 9.67 12.59
C ASN A 80 45.85 9.54 12.42
N ASN A 81 46.56 10.70 12.42
CA ASN A 81 47.18 11.26 13.65
C ASN A 81 47.85 12.65 13.42
N SER A 82 47.62 13.58 14.38
CA SER A 82 48.40 14.79 14.81
C SER A 82 48.69 15.90 13.78
N CYS A 83 48.69 17.22 14.07
CA CYS A 83 48.59 18.05 15.28
C CYS A 83 48.15 19.50 14.90
N THR A 84 47.66 20.23 15.90
CA THR A 84 47.22 21.65 16.04
C THR A 84 48.19 22.77 15.58
N PRO A 85 47.90 24.09 15.70
CA PRO A 85 46.64 24.89 15.76
C PRO A 85 46.66 26.17 14.86
N ALA A 86 45.53 26.89 14.78
CA ALA A 86 45.38 28.36 14.75
C ALA A 86 44.26 28.82 13.79
N GLY A 87 43.33 29.67 14.29
CA GLY A 87 42.35 30.37 13.45
C GLY A 87 40.93 30.37 14.02
N THR A 88 40.70 31.27 14.96
CA THR A 88 39.40 31.74 15.48
C THR A 88 38.33 31.99 14.41
N SER A 89 37.12 31.46 14.60
CA SER A 89 35.89 32.26 14.75
C SER A 89 34.69 31.36 15.07
N ASN A 90 34.07 31.63 16.21
CA ASN A 90 32.79 31.07 16.67
C ASN A 90 31.67 31.32 15.64
N LEU A 91 30.89 30.28 15.33
CA LEU A 91 29.44 30.47 15.22
C LEU A 91 28.73 29.30 15.89
N LYS A 92 28.22 29.59 17.10
CA LYS A 92 27.29 28.75 17.83
C LYS A 92 26.02 28.59 17.00
N SER A 93 25.83 27.44 16.35
CA SER A 93 24.48 26.98 16.01
C SER A 93 24.09 25.91 17.01
N ASN A 94 23.61 26.39 18.17
CA ASN A 94 22.90 25.61 19.16
C ASN A 94 21.55 25.19 18.56
N ILE A 95 21.57 24.24 17.62
CA ILE A 95 20.37 23.57 17.17
C ILE A 95 20.19 22.39 18.11
N SER A 96 19.42 22.62 19.16
CA SER A 96 18.94 21.59 20.08
C SER A 96 18.53 20.37 19.25
N SER A 97 19.08 19.21 19.59
CA SER A 97 18.77 17.92 18.95
C SER A 97 17.27 17.56 18.99
N HIS A 98 16.47 18.37 19.70
CA HIS A 98 15.02 18.34 19.74
C HIS A 98 14.34 18.91 18.49
N GLN A 99 14.94 19.89 17.80
CA GLN A 99 14.32 20.54 16.62
C GLN A 99 14.33 19.62 15.38
N VAL A 100 15.38 18.81 15.22
CA VAL A 100 15.55 17.87 14.09
C VAL A 100 14.63 16.64 14.20
N LEU A 101 14.13 16.34 15.41
CA LEU A 101 13.24 15.20 15.66
C LEU A 101 11.78 15.48 15.26
N LEU A 102 11.39 16.75 15.16
CA LEU A 102 9.98 17.12 15.01
C LEU A 102 9.46 16.97 13.58
N GLU A 103 10.34 16.89 12.57
CA GLU A 103 9.94 16.78 11.16
C GLU A 103 9.86 15.33 10.65
N HIS A 104 10.26 14.34 11.45
CA HIS A 104 10.26 12.93 11.05
C HIS A 104 9.41 12.09 12.01
N SER A 105 8.08 12.30 11.99
CA SER A 105 7.12 11.53 12.79
C SER A 105 7.16 10.01 12.54
N TYR A 106 7.78 9.57 11.45
CA TYR A 106 7.99 8.17 11.09
C TYR A 106 9.41 7.64 11.40
N ALA A 107 10.35 8.50 11.80
CA ALA A 107 11.70 8.08 12.15
C ALA A 107 11.74 7.67 13.62
N PHE A 108 11.83 6.36 13.85
CA PHE A 108 12.08 5.83 15.19
C PHE A 108 13.54 6.06 15.58
N ARG A 109 13.76 6.52 16.82
CA ARG A 109 15.12 6.69 17.39
C ARG A 109 15.85 5.35 17.53
N ASN A 110 15.11 4.25 17.63
CA ASN A 110 15.64 2.89 17.80
C ASN A 110 14.78 1.87 17.04
N PRO A 111 15.37 0.89 16.31
CA PRO A 111 14.62 -0.18 15.64
C PRO A 111 13.70 -1.01 16.57
N MET A 112 14.01 -1.10 17.86
CA MET A 112 13.16 -1.82 18.83
C MET A 112 11.84 -1.09 19.09
N GLU A 113 11.83 0.24 19.03
CA GLU A 113 10.61 1.04 19.19
C GLU A 113 9.66 0.83 18.00
N ALA A 114 10.23 0.82 16.79
CA ALA A 114 9.51 0.47 15.57
C ALA A 114 8.87 -0.92 15.68
N LYS A 115 9.65 -1.93 16.12
CA LYS A 115 9.17 -3.30 16.31
C LYS A 115 8.01 -3.38 17.31
N ARG A 116 8.10 -2.70 18.46
CA ARG A 116 6.99 -2.66 19.45
C ARG A 116 5.75 -1.99 18.87
N ARG A 117 5.91 -0.90 18.11
CA ARG A 117 4.80 -0.18 17.50
C ARG A 117 4.10 -1.02 16.44
N ILE A 118 4.85 -1.74 15.61
CA ILE A 118 4.32 -2.69 14.63
C ILE A 118 3.47 -3.75 15.33
N ILE A 119 4.00 -4.43 16.34
CA ILE A 119 3.27 -5.47 17.09
C ILE A 119 1.99 -4.90 17.73
N LYS A 120 2.04 -3.68 18.27
CA LYS A 120 0.86 -3.02 18.85
C LYS A 120 -0.21 -2.75 17.78
N LEU A 121 0.19 -2.21 16.63
CA LEU A 121 -0.71 -1.91 15.52
C LEU A 121 -1.30 -3.18 14.92
N GLU A 122 -0.52 -4.26 14.78
CA GLU A 122 -1.02 -5.56 14.31
C GLU A 122 -2.11 -6.11 15.23
N LYS A 123 -1.91 -6.03 16.56
CA LYS A 123 -2.93 -6.42 17.55
C LYS A 123 -4.18 -5.56 17.46
N GLU A 124 -4.02 -4.26 17.27
CA GLU A 124 -5.13 -3.30 17.14
C GLU A 124 -5.94 -3.58 15.86
N ILE A 125 -5.28 -3.76 14.72
CA ILE A 125 -5.90 -4.16 13.44
C ILE A 125 -6.66 -5.48 13.62
N ALA A 126 -6.06 -6.48 14.27
CA ALA A 126 -6.71 -7.77 14.52
C ALA A 126 -7.95 -7.62 15.44
N SER A 127 -7.88 -6.75 16.45
CA SER A 127 -9.01 -6.43 17.33
C SER A 127 -10.14 -5.75 16.57
N LEU A 128 -9.83 -4.71 15.78
CA LEU A 128 -10.81 -3.98 14.98
C LEU A 128 -11.47 -4.88 13.93
N ARG A 129 -10.70 -5.74 13.24
CA ARG A 129 -11.25 -6.73 12.31
C ARG A 129 -12.23 -7.69 12.98
N ARG A 130 -11.92 -8.15 14.20
CA ARG A 130 -12.85 -8.99 14.98
C ARG A 130 -14.13 -8.23 15.34
N LYS A 131 -14.01 -7.00 15.85
CA LYS A 131 -15.16 -6.14 16.18
C LYS A 131 -16.05 -5.89 14.96
N MET A 132 -15.45 -5.53 13.83
CA MET A 132 -16.16 -5.33 12.56
C MET A 132 -16.92 -6.59 12.14
N LYS A 133 -16.25 -7.75 12.17
CA LYS A 133 -16.89 -9.05 11.86
C LYS A 133 -18.09 -9.34 12.78
N THR A 134 -17.94 -9.11 14.09
CA THR A 134 -19.04 -9.31 15.05
C THR A 134 -20.21 -8.35 14.79
N CYS A 135 -19.93 -7.08 14.48
CA CYS A 135 -20.95 -6.09 14.14
C CYS A 135 -21.72 -6.52 12.88
N LEU A 136 -21.02 -6.82 11.79
CA LEU A 136 -21.62 -7.33 10.55
C LEU A 136 -22.43 -8.61 10.76
N GLN A 137 -21.99 -9.52 11.63
CA GLN A 137 -22.76 -10.73 11.95
C GLN A 137 -24.04 -10.42 12.73
N LYS A 138 -23.99 -9.47 13.67
CA LYS A 138 -25.18 -9.03 14.42
C LYS A 138 -26.19 -8.38 13.49
N GLU A 139 -25.71 -7.51 12.61
CA GLU A 139 -26.50 -6.87 11.57
C GLU A 139 -27.18 -7.91 10.68
N ARG A 140 -26.41 -8.82 10.07
CA ARG A 140 -26.96 -9.92 9.25
C ARG A 140 -28.03 -10.75 9.98
N ARG A 141 -27.86 -11.01 11.27
CA ARG A 141 -28.86 -11.73 12.08
C ARG A 141 -30.12 -10.88 12.28
N ALA A 142 -29.97 -9.58 12.54
CA ALA A 142 -31.08 -8.64 12.63
C ALA A 142 -31.84 -8.56 11.30
N THR A 143 -31.15 -8.39 10.17
CA THR A 143 -31.78 -8.36 8.84
C THR A 143 -32.51 -9.65 8.52
N ARG A 144 -31.94 -10.82 8.84
CA ARG A 144 -32.62 -12.12 8.64
C ARG A 144 -33.87 -12.26 9.52
N ARG A 145 -33.80 -11.85 10.78
CA ARG A 145 -34.97 -11.85 11.69
C ARG A 145 -36.04 -10.90 11.16
N TRP A 146 -35.62 -9.75 10.68
CA TRP A 146 -36.49 -8.72 10.09
C TRP A 146 -37.23 -9.22 8.85
N ILE A 147 -36.51 -9.80 7.88
CA ILE A 147 -37.09 -10.37 6.66
C ILE A 147 -38.13 -11.44 7.03
N LYS A 148 -37.83 -12.30 8.00
CA LYS A 148 -38.78 -13.31 8.47
C LYS A 148 -40.03 -12.70 9.09
N ALA A 149 -39.88 -11.69 9.96
CA ALA A 149 -41.01 -10.99 10.58
C ALA A 149 -41.87 -10.29 9.53
N THR A 150 -41.24 -9.57 8.59
CA THR A 150 -41.92 -8.89 7.49
C THR A 150 -42.69 -9.87 6.61
N CYS A 151 -42.09 -11.01 6.26
CA CYS A 151 -42.75 -12.07 5.50
C CYS A 151 -44.00 -12.57 6.22
N LEU A 152 -43.88 -12.88 7.53
CA LEU A 152 -45.02 -13.33 8.33
C LEU A 152 -46.16 -12.31 8.35
N VAL A 153 -45.87 -11.03 8.60
CA VAL A 153 -46.90 -9.97 8.63
C VAL A 153 -47.60 -9.87 7.27
N LYS A 154 -46.84 -9.86 6.16
CA LYS A 154 -47.42 -9.85 4.80
C LYS A 154 -48.30 -11.07 4.53
N THR A 155 -47.90 -12.25 5.01
CA THR A 155 -48.72 -13.46 4.89
C THR A 155 -50.04 -13.33 5.67
N LEU A 156 -50.00 -12.78 6.88
CA LEU A 156 -51.22 -12.58 7.69
C LEU A 156 -52.17 -11.55 7.07
N GLU A 157 -51.63 -10.49 6.46
CA GLU A 157 -52.42 -9.51 5.68
C GLU A 157 -53.08 -10.17 4.46
N ALA A 158 -52.34 -11.00 3.72
CA ALA A 158 -52.87 -11.71 2.55
C ALA A 158 -54.01 -12.69 2.90
N ASN A 159 -53.98 -13.25 4.12
CA ASN A 159 -55.03 -14.12 4.63
C ASN A 159 -56.20 -13.34 5.29
N ASN A 160 -56.21 -12.00 5.20
CA ASN A 160 -57.19 -11.11 5.84
C ASN A 160 -57.29 -11.28 7.37
N ILE A 161 -56.22 -11.79 8.02
CA ILE A 161 -56.15 -11.90 9.49
C ILE A 161 -55.79 -10.54 10.09
N LEU A 162 -55.00 -9.74 9.38
CA LEU A 162 -54.62 -8.37 9.73
C LEU A 162 -55.19 -7.38 8.71
N PRO A 163 -55.54 -6.14 9.13
CA PRO A 163 -55.90 -5.07 8.20
C PRO A 163 -54.82 -4.83 7.15
N LYS A 164 -55.23 -4.52 5.92
CA LYS A 164 -54.28 -4.17 4.85
C LYS A 164 -53.54 -2.87 5.20
N GLY A 165 -52.22 -2.85 4.98
CA GLY A 165 -51.37 -1.70 5.30
C GLY A 165 -50.79 -1.73 6.73
N THR A 166 -51.06 -2.78 7.51
CA THR A 166 -50.44 -2.98 8.82
C THR A 166 -48.92 -3.11 8.73
N SER A 167 -48.41 -3.79 7.70
CA SER A 167 -46.97 -3.90 7.44
C SER A 167 -46.32 -2.54 7.14
N GLU A 168 -47.03 -1.60 6.53
CA GLU A 168 -46.50 -0.26 6.20
C GLU A 168 -46.36 0.64 7.43
N HIS A 169 -47.16 0.43 8.47
CA HIS A 169 -47.15 1.29 9.67
C HIS A 169 -46.40 0.68 10.85
N ILE A 170 -46.53 -0.63 11.09
CA ILE A 170 -45.90 -1.28 12.26
C ILE A 170 -44.41 -1.52 12.02
N LEU A 171 -44.03 -1.88 10.79
CA LEU A 171 -42.66 -2.27 10.51
C LEU A 171 -41.67 -1.08 10.57
N PRO A 172 -41.91 0.07 9.91
CA PRO A 172 -41.00 1.23 10.01
C PRO A 172 -40.92 1.79 11.44
N THR A 173 -42.04 1.77 12.17
CA THR A 173 -42.09 2.22 13.57
C THR A 173 -41.24 1.32 14.47
N ALA A 174 -41.29 0.00 14.29
CA ALA A 174 -40.43 -0.95 14.99
C ALA A 174 -38.95 -0.76 14.64
N LEU A 175 -38.63 -0.42 13.39
CA LEU A 175 -37.26 -0.16 12.93
C LEU A 175 -36.66 1.16 13.42
N SER A 176 -37.47 2.21 13.65
CA SER A 176 -36.99 3.50 14.17
C SER A 176 -36.28 3.38 15.53
N SER A 177 -36.61 2.31 16.29
CA SER A 177 -36.00 1.99 17.59
C SER A 177 -34.65 1.26 17.47
N ILE A 178 -34.30 0.77 16.28
CA ILE A 178 -33.08 -0.01 16.04
C ILE A 178 -32.19 0.85 15.13
N ALA A 179 -31.18 1.51 15.70
CA ALA A 179 -30.23 2.31 14.92
C ALA A 179 -29.59 1.45 13.81
N LEU A 180 -30.01 1.68 12.57
CA LEU A 180 -29.62 0.89 11.41
C LEU A 180 -29.55 1.78 10.18
N GLU A 181 -28.40 2.42 10.03
CA GLU A 181 -28.10 3.24 8.86
C GLU A 181 -27.69 2.42 7.62
N ASP A 182 -27.68 1.08 7.65
CA ASP A 182 -27.12 0.27 6.54
C ASP A 182 -28.06 -0.81 5.95
N PHE A 183 -29.35 -0.84 6.29
CA PHE A 183 -30.27 -1.84 5.71
C PHE A 183 -30.45 -1.76 4.18
N LYS A 184 -30.03 -0.66 3.56
CA LYS A 184 -30.22 -0.40 2.13
C LYS A 184 -29.36 -1.26 1.20
N ILE A 185 -28.35 -1.96 1.73
CA ILE A 185 -27.38 -2.72 0.90
C ILE A 185 -27.90 -4.11 0.49
N LEU A 186 -28.87 -4.69 1.22
CA LEU A 186 -29.39 -6.03 0.90
C LEU A 186 -30.62 -6.04 -0.02
N GLU A 187 -31.30 -4.91 -0.18
CA GLU A 187 -32.44 -4.80 -1.10
C GLU A 187 -31.97 -4.64 -2.56
N GLN A 188 -30.85 -3.95 -2.78
CA GLN A 188 -30.27 -3.75 -4.12
C GLN A 188 -29.74 -5.05 -4.75
N ASP A 189 -29.18 -5.97 -3.94
CA ASP A 189 -28.63 -7.26 -4.42
C ASP A 189 -29.72 -8.26 -4.84
N GLN A 190 -30.99 -8.00 -4.49
CA GLN A 190 -32.15 -8.78 -4.96
C GLN A 190 -32.72 -8.22 -6.28
N GLN A 191 -32.52 -6.94 -6.59
CA GLN A 191 -33.00 -6.31 -7.83
C GLN A 191 -32.07 -6.54 -9.02
N ASP A 192 -30.75 -6.63 -8.80
CA ASP A 192 -29.77 -6.89 -9.88
C ASP A 192 -29.73 -8.37 -10.33
N LYS A 193 -30.40 -9.28 -9.62
CA LYS A 193 -30.53 -10.71 -9.99
C LYS A 193 -31.81 -11.06 -10.74
N ALA A 194 -32.71 -10.10 -10.96
CA ALA A 194 -34.04 -10.33 -11.56
C ALA A 194 -34.17 -9.83 -13.00
N LEU A 195 -33.06 -9.58 -13.71
CA LEU A 195 -33.07 -9.28 -15.14
C LEU A 195 -32.55 -10.48 -15.95
N PRO A 196 -33.41 -11.20 -16.68
CA PRO A 196 -32.97 -12.17 -17.66
C PRO A 196 -32.39 -11.41 -18.86
N SER A 197 -31.13 -11.69 -19.19
CA SER A 197 -30.51 -11.29 -20.45
C SER A 197 -31.30 -11.90 -21.61
N LEU A 198 -31.99 -11.05 -22.38
CA LEU A 198 -32.41 -11.33 -23.75
C LEU A 198 -31.24 -11.09 -24.71
#